data_AF-A0A1M6GLI3-F1
#
_entry.id   AF-A0A1M6GLI3-F1
#
_cell.length_a   1.000
_cell.length_b   1.000
_cell.length_c   1.000
_cell.angle_alpha   90.00
_cell.angle_beta   90.00
_cell.angle_gamma   90.00
#
_symmetry.space_group_name_H-M   'P 1'
#
loop_
_entity.id
_entity.type
_entity.pdbx_description
1 polymer ?
#
loop_
_entity_poly.entity_id
_entity_poly.type
_entity_poly.pdbx_seq_one_letter_code
_entity_poly.pdbx_strand_id
1 'polypeptide(L)'
;MGLHFYVGGTTGAQNGTLLSDGDMTNPLIFDGMYPAAGVTVSKSRSIHIRADTGETWHWVQVQVRGAYSANYGLTSNVGANDGYHSSIGCLLLATVTDVNQPITVSGSCSGSDTNSPDVTSKLVAWGWKV
;
A
#
# COMPACT_ATOMS: atom_id res chain seq x y z
N MET A 1 3.25 13.90 -11.69
CA MET A 1 1.80 13.80 -11.97
C MET A 1 1.39 12.38 -11.69
N GLY A 2 0.90 12.14 -10.49
CA GLY A 2 0.58 10.79 -10.06
C GLY A 2 0.02 10.69 -8.66
N LEU A 3 -0.13 9.43 -8.25
CA LEU A 3 -0.56 9.02 -6.92
C LEU A 3 0.64 8.49 -6.17
N HIS A 4 0.93 9.07 -5.02
CA HIS A 4 2.15 8.80 -4.28
C HIS A 4 1.84 8.26 -2.89
N PHE A 5 2.73 7.41 -2.38
CA PHE A 5 2.63 6.84 -1.04
C PHE A 5 3.64 7.48 -0.10
N TYR A 6 3.25 7.75 1.14
CA TYR A 6 4.06 8.45 2.14
C TYR A 6 4.06 7.75 3.50
N VAL A 7 5.19 7.82 4.19
CA VAL A 7 5.34 7.40 5.60
C VAL A 7 5.54 8.61 6.50
N GLY A 8 5.07 8.51 7.75
CA GLY A 8 5.16 9.61 8.72
C GLY A 8 4.32 10.84 8.35
N GLY A 9 3.40 10.71 7.40
CA GLY A 9 2.43 11.76 7.07
C GLY A 9 1.38 11.91 8.16
N THR A 10 0.71 13.06 8.17
CA THR A 10 -0.48 13.34 8.98
C THR A 10 -1.69 13.39 8.05
N THR A 11 -2.78 12.69 8.39
CA THR A 11 -4.05 12.74 7.64
C THR A 11 -4.51 14.18 7.42
N GLY A 12 -4.87 14.51 6.17
CA GLY A 12 -5.32 15.85 5.78
C GLY A 12 -4.21 16.88 5.59
N ALA A 13 -2.94 16.52 5.76
CA ALA A 13 -1.79 17.42 5.54
C ALA A 13 -0.99 17.06 4.28
N GLN A 14 -0.09 17.96 3.87
CA GLN A 14 0.87 17.78 2.77
C GLN A 14 2.29 17.52 3.29
N ASN A 15 2.44 16.62 4.26
CA ASN A 15 3.74 16.25 4.86
C ASN A 15 4.05 14.75 4.70
N GLY A 16 5.19 14.30 5.22
CA GLY A 16 5.64 12.90 5.18
C GLY A 16 6.83 12.68 4.25
N THR A 17 7.43 11.49 4.33
CA THR A 17 8.53 11.07 3.45
C THR A 17 7.96 10.19 2.34
N LEU A 18 8.35 10.44 1.09
CA LEU A 18 7.94 9.64 -0.07
C LEU A 18 8.43 8.20 0.11
N LEU A 19 7.49 7.26 -0.01
CA LEU A 19 7.74 5.82 0.04
C LEU A 19 7.77 5.21 -1.37
N SER A 20 6.83 5.59 -2.24
CA SER A 20 6.70 5.07 -3.60
C SER A 20 5.84 6.00 -4.46
N ASP A 21 6.12 6.05 -5.75
CA ASP A 21 5.36 6.80 -6.76
C ASP A 21 4.15 6.02 -7.31
N GLY A 22 3.85 4.85 -6.73
CA GLY A 22 2.66 4.06 -7.10
C GLY A 22 2.67 3.49 -8.51
N ASP A 23 3.83 3.48 -9.16
CA ASP A 23 4.06 3.13 -10.56
C ASP A 23 4.93 1.88 -10.73
N MET A 24 5.09 1.07 -9.67
CA MET A 24 5.99 -0.10 -9.61
C MET A 24 7.50 0.23 -9.64
N THR A 25 7.94 1.48 -9.48
CA THR A 25 9.39 1.74 -9.45
C THR A 25 10.01 1.30 -8.11
N ASN A 26 9.37 1.63 -6.99
CA ASN A 26 9.91 1.37 -5.64
C ASN A 26 9.20 0.19 -4.94
N PRO A 27 9.95 -0.77 -4.35
CA PRO A 27 9.37 -1.86 -3.60
C PRO A 27 8.69 -1.40 -2.32
N LEU A 28 7.69 -2.16 -1.90
CA LEU A 28 7.05 -2.02 -0.60
C LEU A 28 8.06 -2.52 0.45
N ILE A 29 8.90 -1.61 0.95
CA ILE A 29 9.87 -1.94 1.99
C ILE A 29 9.11 -2.12 3.30
N PHE A 30 8.63 -3.34 3.54
CA PHE A 30 8.54 -3.84 4.90
C PHE A 30 9.95 -4.20 5.32
N ASP A 31 10.61 -3.30 6.04
CA ASP A 31 11.84 -3.60 6.75
C ASP A 31 11.56 -4.75 7.75
N GLY A 32 11.75 -5.98 7.26
CA GLY A 32 11.73 -7.21 8.05
C GLY A 32 10.39 -7.87 8.32
N MET A 33 9.63 -8.18 7.28
CA MET A 33 8.81 -9.41 7.32
C MET A 33 9.72 -10.60 7.02
N TYR A 34 10.32 -11.13 8.08
CA TYR A 34 11.06 -12.39 8.03
C TYR A 34 10.24 -13.44 8.76
N PRO A 35 9.93 -14.58 8.16
CA PRO A 35 9.47 -15.71 8.94
C PRO A 35 10.58 -16.11 9.92
N ALA A 36 10.24 -16.16 11.20
CA ALA A 36 11.07 -16.91 12.14
C ALA A 36 10.78 -18.39 11.88
N ALA A 37 11.84 -19.20 11.72
CA ALA A 37 11.69 -20.63 11.46
C ALA A 37 10.62 -21.25 12.37
N GLY A 38 9.53 -21.74 11.76
CA GLY A 38 8.43 -22.40 12.47
C GLY A 38 7.31 -21.52 13.03
N VAL A 39 7.29 -20.20 12.80
CA VAL A 39 6.22 -19.30 13.31
C VAL A 39 5.68 -18.37 12.22
N THR A 40 4.35 -18.29 12.12
CA THR A 40 3.65 -17.29 11.29
C THR A 40 3.70 -15.92 11.96
N VAL A 41 4.14 -14.90 11.24
CA VAL A 41 4.25 -13.51 11.72
C VAL A 41 3.39 -12.59 10.86
N SER A 42 2.60 -11.72 11.50
CA SER A 42 1.85 -10.66 10.84
C SER A 42 2.31 -9.28 11.31
N LYS A 43 2.48 -8.34 10.38
CA LYS A 43 2.83 -6.94 10.67
C LYS A 43 1.92 -6.02 9.88
N SER A 44 1.61 -4.85 10.45
CA SER A 44 0.86 -3.79 9.77
C SER A 44 1.65 -2.48 9.83
N ARG A 45 1.59 -1.71 8.74
CA ARG A 45 2.19 -0.38 8.63
C ARG A 45 1.15 0.60 8.14
N SER A 46 0.94 1.69 8.87
CA SER A 46 0.15 2.82 8.41
C SER A 46 0.99 3.69 7.49
N ILE A 47 0.46 3.98 6.31
CA ILE A 47 1.03 4.88 5.32
C ILE A 47 -0.07 5.81 4.80
N HIS A 48 0.26 6.73 3.92
CA HIS A 48 -0.72 7.62 3.30
C HIS A 48 -0.61 7.55 1.79
N ILE A 49 -1.73 7.70 1.09
CA ILE A 49 -1.77 8.00 -0.34
C ILE A 49 -2.15 9.47 -0.54
N ARG A 50 -1.56 10.11 -1.53
CA ARG A 50 -1.82 11.52 -1.88
C ARG A 50 -1.53 11.76 -3.36
N ALA A 51 -2.37 12.56 -4.01
CA ALA A 51 -2.12 13.04 -5.36
C ALA A 51 -1.10 14.21 -5.37
N ASP A 52 -0.62 14.60 -6.54
CA ASP A 52 0.16 15.84 -6.65
C ASP A 52 -0.65 17.08 -6.27
N THR A 53 0.05 18.16 -5.91
CA THR A 53 -0.57 19.42 -5.47
C THR A 53 -1.61 19.94 -6.46
N GLY A 54 -2.83 20.19 -5.97
CA GLY A 54 -3.96 20.65 -6.77
C GLY A 54 -4.68 19.58 -7.60
N GLU A 55 -4.26 18.31 -7.55
CA GLU A 55 -4.93 17.23 -8.27
C GLU A 55 -6.03 16.55 -7.45
N THR A 56 -7.05 16.05 -8.14
CA THR A 56 -8.05 15.13 -7.59
C THR A 56 -8.23 13.95 -8.52
N TRP A 57 -8.22 12.75 -7.94
CA TRP A 57 -8.37 11.48 -8.64
C TRP A 57 -9.57 10.74 -8.10
N HIS A 58 -10.33 10.10 -8.98
CA HIS A 58 -11.53 9.33 -8.63
C HIS A 58 -11.37 7.84 -8.94
N TRP A 59 -12.10 7.01 -8.21
CA TRP A 59 -12.09 5.54 -8.35
C TRP A 59 -10.67 4.98 -8.33
N VAL A 60 -9.89 5.40 -7.34
CA VAL A 60 -8.49 5.03 -7.20
C VAL A 60 -8.40 3.62 -6.66
N GLN A 61 -7.87 2.71 -7.47
CA GLN A 61 -7.56 1.36 -7.07
C GLN A 61 -6.11 1.30 -6.58
N VAL A 62 -5.92 0.81 -5.36
CA VAL A 62 -4.61 0.57 -4.73
C VAL A 62 -4.39 -0.94 -4.65
N GLN A 63 -3.21 -1.41 -5.05
CA GLN A 63 -2.84 -2.82 -4.94
C GLN A 63 -1.41 -3.01 -4.45
N VAL A 64 -1.14 -4.20 -3.92
CA VAL A 64 0.22 -4.74 -3.84
C VAL A 64 0.40 -5.71 -5.01
N ARG A 65 1.48 -5.54 -5.78
CA ARG A 65 1.83 -6.43 -6.91
C ARG A 65 3.25 -6.94 -6.77
N GLY A 66 3.46 -8.23 -7.03
CA GLY A 66 4.78 -8.88 -6.95
C GLY A 66 4.66 -10.38 -6.77
N ALA A 67 5.79 -11.06 -6.57
CA ALA A 67 5.81 -12.52 -6.43
C ALA A 67 5.09 -12.99 -5.14
N TYR A 68 5.10 -12.16 -4.10
CA TYR A 68 4.51 -12.45 -2.80
C TYR A 68 3.32 -11.54 -2.47
N SER A 69 2.70 -10.89 -3.46
CA SER A 69 1.60 -9.94 -3.20
C SER A 69 0.40 -10.55 -2.48
N ALA A 70 0.19 -11.86 -2.62
CA ALA A 70 -0.88 -12.60 -1.93
C ALA A 70 -0.71 -12.60 -0.39
N ASN A 71 0.49 -12.34 0.10
CA ASN A 71 0.79 -12.26 1.53
C ASN A 71 0.46 -10.90 2.13
N TYR A 72 -0.01 -9.94 1.32
CA TYR A 72 -0.29 -8.57 1.75
C TYR A 72 -1.78 -8.23 1.63
N GLY A 73 -2.28 -7.50 2.62
CA GLY A 73 -3.60 -6.90 2.66
C GLY A 73 -3.51 -5.37 2.67
N LEU A 74 -4.54 -4.73 2.15
CA LEU A 74 -4.72 -3.29 2.18
C LEU A 74 -6.05 -2.97 2.85
N THR A 75 -6.05 -1.99 3.75
CA THR A 75 -7.28 -1.46 4.35
C THR A 75 -7.21 0.06 4.44
N SER A 76 -8.37 0.70 4.45
CA SER A 76 -8.50 2.13 4.78
C SER A 76 -9.80 2.35 5.52
N ASN A 77 -9.83 3.39 6.36
CA ASN A 77 -11.02 3.83 7.05
C ASN A 77 -11.86 4.81 6.20
N VAL A 78 -11.36 5.17 5.01
CA VAL A 78 -11.89 6.25 4.16
C VAL A 78 -12.47 5.72 2.84
N GLY A 79 -12.46 4.39 2.62
CA GLY A 79 -12.95 3.75 1.40
C GLY A 79 -13.59 2.38 1.65
N ALA A 80 -14.25 1.85 0.64
CA ALA A 80 -14.78 0.49 0.67
C ALA A 80 -13.66 -0.51 0.31
N ASN A 81 -13.49 -1.56 1.13
CA ASN A 81 -12.78 -2.76 0.70
C ASN A 81 -13.71 -3.53 -0.25
N ASP A 82 -13.82 -3.07 -1.50
CA ASP A 82 -14.53 -3.82 -2.54
C ASP A 82 -13.68 -5.00 -2.97
N GLY A 83 -13.90 -6.12 -2.28
CA GLY A 83 -13.53 -7.43 -2.75
C GLY A 83 -12.20 -7.94 -2.21
N TYR A 84 -12.31 -8.85 -1.25
CA TYR A 84 -11.43 -10.01 -1.17
C TYR A 84 -11.55 -10.80 -2.50
N HIS A 85 -10.90 -10.35 -3.56
CA HIS A 85 -10.53 -11.27 -4.64
C HIS A 85 -9.37 -12.07 -4.07
N SER A 86 -9.59 -13.37 -3.88
CA SER A 86 -8.71 -14.35 -3.20
C SER A 86 -7.28 -14.48 -3.77
N SER A 87 -6.85 -13.57 -4.64
CA SER A 87 -5.52 -13.51 -5.24
C SER A 87 -4.92 -12.08 -5.32
N ILE A 88 -5.65 -11.01 -4.99
CA ILE A 88 -5.16 -9.62 -5.16
C ILE A 88 -5.71 -8.75 -4.03
N GLY A 89 -4.88 -8.46 -3.01
CA GLY A 89 -5.20 -7.44 -2.01
C GLY A 89 -5.37 -6.08 -2.70
N CYS A 90 -6.61 -5.64 -2.87
CA CYS A 90 -6.95 -4.38 -3.51
C CYS A 90 -7.84 -3.53 -2.60
N LEU A 91 -7.63 -2.21 -2.66
CA LEU A 91 -8.40 -1.21 -1.95
C LEU A 91 -8.93 -0.20 -2.96
N LEU A 92 -10.23 0.10 -2.91
CA LEU A 92 -10.85 1.10 -3.77
C LEU A 92 -11.16 2.36 -2.96
N LEU A 93 -10.55 3.47 -3.36
CA LEU A 93 -10.77 4.79 -2.78
C LEU A 93 -11.63 5.61 -3.75
N ALA A 94 -12.76 6.12 -3.27
CA ALA A 94 -13.66 6.91 -4.10
C ALA A 94 -12.97 8.15 -4.68
N THR A 95 -12.16 8.81 -3.84
CA THR A 95 -11.42 10.02 -4.21
C THR A 95 -10.08 10.08 -3.49
N VAL A 96 -9.00 10.40 -4.20
CA VAL A 96 -7.70 10.79 -3.65
C VAL A 96 -7.39 12.22 -4.07
N THR A 97 -7.12 13.08 -3.09
CA THR A 97 -6.78 14.49 -3.32
C THR A 97 -5.31 14.76 -2.99
N ASP A 98 -4.91 16.02 -3.07
CA ASP A 98 -3.59 16.50 -2.73
C ASP A 98 -3.30 16.59 -1.23
N VAL A 99 -4.09 15.94 -0.36
CA VAL A 99 -3.79 15.79 1.07
C VAL A 99 -3.69 14.32 1.46
N ASN A 100 -2.87 14.02 2.48
CA ASN A 100 -2.62 12.67 2.94
C ASN A 100 -3.91 11.95 3.35
N GLN A 101 -4.20 10.83 2.71
CA GLN A 101 -5.28 9.92 3.08
C GLN A 101 -4.70 8.62 3.65
N PRO A 102 -5.12 8.19 4.85
CA PRO A 102 -4.52 7.05 5.51
C PRO A 102 -4.93 5.72 4.87
N ILE A 103 -3.93 4.86 4.68
CA ILE A 103 -4.12 3.46 4.32
C ILE A 103 -3.23 2.60 5.23
N THR A 104 -3.66 1.38 5.53
CA THR A 104 -2.88 0.40 6.26
C THR A 104 -2.53 -0.73 5.33
N VAL A 105 -1.24 -1.06 5.29
CA VAL A 105 -0.75 -2.26 4.60
C VAL A 105 -0.44 -3.28 5.68
N SER A 106 -1.07 -4.44 5.61
CA SER A 106 -0.75 -5.60 6.44
C SER A 106 -0.01 -6.64 5.60
N GLY A 107 0.89 -7.38 6.21
CA GLY A 107 1.46 -8.57 5.60
C GLY A 107 1.48 -9.72 6.61
N SER A 108 1.46 -10.94 6.11
CA SER A 108 1.66 -12.18 6.88
C SER A 108 2.65 -13.08 6.17
N CYS A 109 3.65 -13.61 6.89
CA CYS A 109 4.54 -14.65 6.40
C CYS A 109 4.43 -15.91 7.26
N SER A 110 4.48 -17.07 6.62
CA SER A 110 4.46 -18.38 7.26
C SER A 110 5.85 -18.80 7.71
N GLY A 111 5.97 -19.61 8.77
CA GLY A 111 7.27 -20.12 9.24
C GLY A 111 8.02 -21.01 8.23
N SER A 112 7.40 -21.36 7.10
CA SER A 112 7.98 -22.07 5.95
C SER A 112 8.41 -21.15 4.80
N ASP A 113 8.14 -19.85 4.87
CA ASP A 113 8.54 -18.88 3.85
C ASP A 113 10.06 -18.62 3.91
N THR A 114 10.61 -17.99 2.88
CA THR A 114 12.04 -17.65 2.83
C THR A 114 12.41 -16.59 3.86
N ASN A 115 13.59 -16.71 4.47
CA ASN A 115 14.09 -15.77 5.50
C ASN A 115 14.70 -14.47 4.92
N SER A 116 14.44 -14.13 3.66
CA SER A 116 14.91 -12.90 3.01
C SER A 116 13.77 -11.88 2.91
N PRO A 117 14.07 -10.56 2.94
CA PRO A 117 13.03 -9.55 2.82
C PRO A 117 12.46 -9.58 1.40
N ASP A 118 11.14 -9.40 1.28
CA ASP A 118 10.51 -9.27 -0.04
C ASP A 118 10.89 -7.93 -0.66
N VAL A 119 11.61 -8.00 -1.78
CA VAL A 119 12.00 -6.85 -2.60
C VAL A 119 11.22 -6.79 -3.92
N THR A 120 10.29 -7.71 -4.13
CA THR A 120 9.55 -7.89 -5.38
C THR A 120 8.14 -7.29 -5.30
N SER A 121 7.51 -7.30 -4.13
CA SER A 121 6.19 -6.68 -3.95
C SER A 121 6.28 -5.17 -3.87
N LYS A 122 5.37 -4.50 -4.58
CA LYS A 122 5.33 -3.04 -4.70
C LYS A 122 3.92 -2.53 -4.54
N LEU A 123 3.79 -1.33 -3.98
CA LEU A 123 2.53 -0.59 -3.96
C LEU A 123 2.30 0.09 -5.30
N VAL A 124 1.06 -0.02 -5.78
CA VAL A 124 0.60 0.64 -6.99
C VAL A 124 -0.74 1.30 -6.77
N ALA A 125 -0.96 2.40 -7.48
CA ALA A 125 -2.26 3.04 -7.55
C ALA A 125 -2.55 3.59 -8.94
N TRP A 126 -3.81 3.51 -9.36
CA TRP A 126 -4.33 4.16 -10.57
C TRP A 126 -5.78 4.55 -10.39
N GLY A 127 -6.24 5.53 -11.15
CA GLY A 127 -7.63 5.99 -11.16
C GLY A 127 -7.85 6.98 -12.29
N TRP A 128 -8.90 7.79 -12.16
CA TRP A 128 -9.24 8.82 -13.15
C TRP A 128 -8.92 10.20 -12.59
N LYS A 129 -7.96 10.89 -13.20
CA LYS A 129 -7.67 12.29 -12.87
C LYS A 129 -8.78 13.20 -13.41
N VAL A 130 -9.20 14.18 -12.61
CA VAL A 130 -10.13 15.25 -12.99
C VAL A 130 -9.43 16.60 -12.96
#